data_AF-A0AAJ7UEV7-F1
#
_entry.id   AF-A0AAJ7UEV7-F1
#
_cell.length_a   1.000
_cell.length_b   1.000
_cell.length_c   1.000
_cell.angle_alpha   90.00
_cell.angle_beta   90.00
_cell.angle_gamma   90.00
#
_symmetry.space_group_name_H-M   'P 1'
#
loop_
_entity.id
_entity.type
_entity.pdbx_description
1 polymer ?
#
loop_
_entity_poly.entity_id
_entity_poly.type
_entity_poly.pdbx_seq_one_letter_code
_entity_poly.pdbx_strand_id
1 'polypeptide(L)'
;MSDDNLMMYETQHFGFTPQSCLDGMYNAVQEYIYSMLKAGEDCVLEYVARRSSHSSSLEKVRQGTQLLIDHMKSHLDMTFELIELYIAERVFTVPPGVLLPEDRPHAAPLANDADEERRLNAKLAELRSRHRQEMAIQALLQAELEEQRAALEALEVTERRLDDLKRVWRGSVGTDAPQAFRFALQHAQRLRERAGALHVQRSPAQEPAVSTEGAAAPPPPAE
;
A
#
# COMPACT_ATOMS: atom_id res chain seq x y z
N MET A 1 -37.49 35.89 -20.49
CA MET A 1 -37.12 34.46 -20.42
C MET A 1 -35.73 34.35 -20.97
N SER A 2 -34.76 34.44 -20.08
CA SER A 2 -33.34 34.31 -20.36
C SER A 2 -32.93 32.98 -19.75
N ASP A 3 -32.37 32.12 -20.59
CA ASP A 3 -32.01 30.73 -20.31
C ASP A 3 -31.15 30.56 -19.03
N ASP A 4 -31.49 29.52 -18.29
CA ASP A 4 -30.57 28.63 -17.55
C ASP A 4 -29.42 29.29 -16.78
N ASN A 5 -29.75 30.16 -15.83
CA ASN A 5 -28.91 30.24 -14.64
C ASN A 5 -29.52 29.29 -13.61
N LEU A 6 -29.21 27.99 -13.73
CA LEU A 6 -29.65 26.92 -12.82
C LEU A 6 -29.18 27.13 -11.36
N MET A 7 -28.67 28.32 -11.04
CA MET A 7 -28.05 28.72 -9.79
C MET A 7 -27.06 27.64 -9.34
N MET A 8 -26.16 27.24 -10.26
CA MET A 8 -25.25 26.11 -10.04
C MET A 8 -24.29 26.37 -8.88
N TYR A 9 -23.89 27.64 -8.70
CA TYR A 9 -23.00 28.04 -7.62
C TYR A 9 -23.71 28.00 -6.27
N GLU A 10 -24.94 28.49 -6.22
CA GLU A 10 -25.83 28.36 -5.08
C GLU A 10 -26.12 26.89 -4.78
N THR A 11 -26.34 26.07 -5.81
CA THR A 11 -26.61 24.63 -5.69
C THR A 11 -25.43 23.90 -5.06
N GLN A 12 -24.19 24.27 -5.42
CA GLN A 12 -23.00 23.76 -4.74
C GLN A 12 -23.00 24.12 -3.25
N HIS A 13 -23.44 25.33 -2.90
CA HIS A 13 -23.50 25.77 -1.51
C HIS A 13 -24.62 25.09 -0.69
N PHE A 14 -25.83 25.01 -1.24
CA PHE A 14 -27.02 24.52 -0.53
C PHE A 14 -27.20 23.00 -0.63
N GLY A 15 -26.61 22.35 -1.64
CA GLY A 15 -26.79 20.92 -1.92
C GLY A 15 -28.13 20.58 -2.57
N PHE A 16 -28.93 21.59 -2.94
CA PHE A 16 -30.17 21.47 -3.69
C PHE A 16 -30.33 22.69 -4.60
N THR A 17 -31.12 22.56 -5.67
CA THR A 17 -31.43 23.72 -6.51
C THR A 17 -32.49 24.59 -5.80
N PRO A 18 -32.32 25.92 -5.74
CA PRO A 18 -33.29 26.82 -5.12
C PRO A 18 -34.72 26.61 -5.65
N GLN A 19 -34.85 26.36 -6.96
CA GLN A 19 -36.12 26.05 -7.61
C GLN A 19 -36.79 24.79 -7.04
N SER A 20 -36.04 23.69 -6.85
CA SER A 20 -36.60 22.46 -6.27
C SER A 20 -37.09 22.67 -4.84
N CYS A 21 -36.46 23.54 -4.06
CA CYS A 21 -36.92 23.88 -2.71
C CYS A 21 -38.23 24.68 -2.76
N LEU A 22 -38.30 25.68 -3.64
CA LEU A 22 -39.48 26.51 -3.86
C LEU A 22 -40.69 25.70 -4.35
N ASP A 23 -40.48 24.80 -5.31
CA ASP A 23 -41.49 23.85 -5.78
C ASP A 23 -42.01 22.97 -4.64
N GLY A 24 -41.08 22.46 -3.81
CA GLY A 24 -41.43 21.68 -2.62
C GLY A 24 -42.29 22.47 -1.62
N MET A 25 -41.95 23.74 -1.38
CA MET A 25 -42.72 24.63 -0.53
C MET A 25 -44.11 24.93 -1.09
N TYR A 26 -44.23 25.23 -2.39
CA TYR A 26 -45.50 25.48 -3.06
C TYR A 26 -46.43 24.28 -2.93
N ASN A 27 -45.91 23.08 -3.27
CA ASN A 27 -46.68 21.84 -3.20
C ASN A 27 -47.17 21.54 -1.78
N ALA A 28 -46.32 21.75 -0.76
CA ALA A 28 -46.70 21.57 0.63
C ALA A 28 -47.85 22.51 1.05
N VAL A 29 -47.76 23.80 0.70
CA VAL A 29 -48.83 24.77 1.02
C VAL A 29 -50.12 24.42 0.28
N GLN A 30 -50.03 24.06 -1.00
CA GLN A 30 -51.19 23.64 -1.78
C GLN A 30 -51.87 22.40 -1.17
N GLU A 31 -51.09 21.41 -0.75
CA GLU A 31 -51.61 20.21 -0.08
C GLU A 31 -52.32 20.55 1.23
N TYR A 32 -51.75 21.46 2.05
CA TYR A 32 -52.39 21.91 3.28
C TYR A 32 -53.71 22.64 3.03
N ILE A 33 -53.77 23.53 2.04
CA ILE A 33 -55.01 24.24 1.67
C ILE A 33 -56.08 23.22 1.26
N TYR A 34 -55.72 22.27 0.38
CA TYR A 34 -56.65 21.25 -0.09
C TYR A 34 -57.17 20.38 1.06
N SER A 35 -56.26 19.89 1.91
CA SER A 35 -56.58 19.06 3.07
C SER A 35 -57.51 19.77 4.06
N MET A 36 -57.23 21.04 4.38
CA MET A 36 -58.05 21.84 5.28
C MET A 36 -59.46 22.09 4.71
N LEU A 37 -59.55 22.48 3.44
CA LEU A 37 -60.83 22.75 2.79
C LEU A 37 -61.68 21.47 2.63
N LYS A 38 -61.04 20.33 2.38
CA LYS A 38 -61.73 19.03 2.35
C LYS A 38 -62.22 18.59 3.72
N ALA A 39 -61.41 18.72 4.77
CA ALA A 39 -61.86 18.46 6.14
C ALA A 39 -63.03 19.37 6.54
N GLY A 40 -62.99 20.64 6.12
CA GLY A 40 -64.09 21.59 6.27
C GLY A 40 -65.35 21.16 5.51
N GLU A 41 -65.21 20.70 4.27
CA GLU A 41 -66.32 20.14 3.47
C GLU A 41 -66.98 18.96 4.19
N ASP A 42 -66.19 18.02 4.69
CA ASP A 42 -66.72 16.83 5.39
C ASP A 42 -67.54 17.22 6.63
N CYS A 43 -67.04 18.18 7.41
CA CYS A 43 -67.75 18.72 8.59
C CYS A 43 -69.09 19.38 8.20
N VAL A 44 -69.10 20.18 7.12
CA VAL A 44 -70.32 20.84 6.64
C VAL A 44 -71.30 19.83 6.04
N LEU A 45 -70.81 18.84 5.30
CA LEU A 45 -71.63 17.76 4.75
C LEU A 45 -72.29 16.94 5.86
N GLU A 46 -71.56 16.58 6.92
CA GLU A 46 -72.12 15.88 8.08
C GLU A 46 -73.22 16.72 8.75
N TYR A 47 -72.99 18.02 8.92
CA TYR A 47 -73.97 18.94 9.49
C TYR A 47 -75.24 19.05 8.64
N VAL A 48 -75.09 19.19 7.32
CA VAL A 48 -76.21 19.32 6.38
C VAL A 48 -76.99 18.02 6.25
N ALA A 49 -76.30 16.87 6.19
CA ALA A 49 -76.94 15.55 6.13
C ALA A 49 -77.82 15.25 7.35
N ARG A 50 -77.44 15.75 8.54
CA ARG A 50 -78.24 15.65 9.77
C ARG A 50 -79.51 16.51 9.77
N ARG A 51 -79.54 17.60 9.00
CA ARG A 51 -80.62 18.61 9.02
C ARG A 51 -81.50 18.61 7.77
N SER A 52 -81.00 18.14 6.63
CA SER A 52 -81.75 18.09 5.38
C SER A 52 -81.47 16.78 4.64
N SER A 53 -82.52 16.10 4.20
CA SER A 53 -82.42 14.85 3.43
C SER A 53 -82.39 15.09 1.91
N HIS A 54 -82.17 16.34 1.46
CA HIS A 54 -82.20 16.69 0.04
C HIS A 54 -80.80 16.64 -0.57
N SER A 55 -80.62 15.74 -1.54
CA SER A 55 -79.35 15.54 -2.26
C SER A 55 -78.82 16.84 -2.91
N SER A 56 -79.71 17.72 -3.35
CA SER A 56 -79.37 19.01 -3.95
C SER A 56 -78.66 19.98 -3.00
N SER A 57 -78.81 19.82 -1.67
CA SER A 57 -78.11 20.63 -0.68
C SER A 57 -76.66 20.19 -0.52
N LEU A 58 -76.41 18.88 -0.56
CA LEU A 58 -75.07 18.29 -0.45
C LEU A 58 -74.21 18.62 -1.69
N GLU A 59 -74.81 18.54 -2.89
CA GLU A 59 -74.12 18.91 -4.14
C GLU A 59 -73.69 20.38 -4.16
N LYS A 60 -74.53 21.29 -3.64
CA LYS A 60 -74.18 22.71 -3.51
C LYS A 60 -73.01 22.95 -2.56
N VAL A 61 -72.90 22.18 -1.47
CA VAL A 61 -71.75 22.26 -0.57
C VAL A 61 -70.48 21.85 -1.31
N ARG A 62 -70.51 20.71 -2.03
CA ARG A 62 -69.35 20.25 -2.82
C ARG A 62 -68.94 21.27 -3.88
N GLN A 63 -69.91 21.83 -4.60
CA GLN A 63 -69.66 22.85 -5.61
C GLN A 63 -69.08 24.13 -4.99
N GLY A 64 -69.60 24.55 -3.84
CA GLY A 64 -69.08 25.69 -3.09
C GLY A 64 -67.65 25.49 -2.61
N THR A 65 -67.33 24.30 -2.07
CA THR A 65 -65.95 23.97 -1.67
C THR A 65 -65.03 23.97 -2.89
N GLN A 66 -65.45 23.42 -4.03
CA GLN A 66 -64.62 23.43 -5.24
C GLN A 66 -64.32 24.86 -5.70
N LEU A 67 -65.32 25.74 -5.73
CA LEU A 67 -65.12 27.16 -6.06
C LEU A 67 -64.15 27.84 -5.08
N LEU A 68 -64.23 27.49 -3.79
CA LEU A 68 -63.32 28.02 -2.78
C LEU A 68 -61.89 27.49 -2.98
N ILE A 69 -61.71 26.21 -3.30
CA ILE A 69 -60.40 25.62 -3.63
C ILE A 69 -59.80 26.34 -4.84
N ASP A 70 -60.57 26.50 -5.92
CA ASP A 70 -60.08 27.14 -7.14
C ASP A 70 -59.70 28.61 -6.88
N HIS A 71 -60.50 29.32 -6.06
CA HIS A 71 -60.20 30.68 -5.65
C HIS A 71 -58.92 30.78 -4.80
N MET A 72 -58.76 29.88 -3.82
CA MET A 72 -57.57 29.85 -2.97
C MET A 72 -56.32 29.45 -3.73
N LYS A 73 -56.43 28.53 -4.69
CA LYS A 73 -55.32 28.17 -5.57
C LYS A 73 -54.88 29.38 -6.41
N SER A 74 -55.82 30.05 -7.07
CA SER A 74 -55.48 31.24 -7.88
C SER A 74 -54.83 32.34 -7.04
N HIS A 75 -55.25 32.52 -5.79
CA HIS A 75 -54.62 33.47 -4.89
C HIS A 75 -53.24 33.01 -4.43
N LEU A 76 -53.08 31.70 -4.13
CA LEU A 76 -51.79 31.11 -3.79
C LEU A 76 -50.79 31.36 -4.92
N ASP A 77 -51.16 31.04 -6.17
CA ASP A 77 -50.30 31.20 -7.35
C ASP A 77 -49.75 32.64 -7.44
N MET A 78 -50.62 33.65 -7.41
CA MET A 78 -50.21 35.05 -7.44
C MET A 78 -49.30 35.44 -6.27
N THR A 79 -49.60 34.99 -5.05
CA THR A 79 -48.76 35.31 -3.89
C THR A 79 -47.43 34.58 -3.91
N PHE A 80 -47.42 33.34 -4.41
CA PHE A 80 -46.25 32.50 -4.40
C PHE A 80 -45.26 32.94 -5.47
N GLU A 81 -45.70 33.43 -6.63
CA GLU A 81 -44.82 34.07 -7.62
C GLU A 81 -43.99 35.21 -7.00
N LEU A 82 -44.60 36.04 -6.14
CA LEU A 82 -43.90 37.13 -5.47
C LEU A 82 -42.91 36.63 -4.39
N ILE A 83 -43.32 35.61 -3.63
CA ILE A 83 -42.49 34.98 -2.61
C ILE A 83 -41.30 34.26 -3.25
N GLU A 84 -41.54 33.53 -4.33
CA GLU A 84 -40.55 32.79 -5.11
C GLU A 84 -39.45 33.74 -5.59
N LEU A 85 -39.84 34.84 -6.24
CA LEU A 85 -38.91 35.86 -6.70
C LEU A 85 -38.08 36.42 -5.54
N TYR A 86 -38.72 36.79 -4.43
CA TYR A 86 -38.04 37.34 -3.28
C TYR A 86 -37.04 36.37 -2.66
N ILE A 87 -37.44 35.12 -2.44
CA ILE A 87 -36.59 34.09 -1.83
C ILE A 87 -35.44 33.75 -2.77
N ALA A 88 -35.70 33.57 -4.07
CA ALA A 88 -34.66 33.29 -5.05
C ALA A 88 -33.60 34.39 -5.07
N GLU A 89 -34.00 35.66 -5.15
CA GLU A 89 -33.06 36.80 -5.27
C GLU A 89 -32.37 37.19 -3.96
N ARG A 90 -33.01 37.00 -2.79
CA ARG A 90 -32.52 37.55 -1.51
C ARG A 90 -32.02 36.51 -0.53
N VAL A 91 -32.51 35.28 -0.61
CA VAL A 91 -32.20 34.22 0.36
C VAL A 91 -31.28 33.18 -0.26
N PHE A 92 -31.61 32.70 -1.46
CA PHE A 92 -30.86 31.65 -2.13
C PHE A 92 -29.75 32.15 -3.05
N THR A 93 -29.59 33.46 -3.24
CA THR A 93 -28.52 34.01 -4.09
C THR A 93 -27.22 34.16 -3.29
N VAL A 94 -26.11 33.63 -3.83
CA VAL A 94 -24.78 33.92 -3.29
C VAL A 94 -24.34 35.30 -3.79
N PRO A 95 -23.96 36.25 -2.91
CA PRO A 95 -23.61 37.59 -3.35
C PRO A 95 -22.40 37.60 -4.30
N PRO A 96 -22.41 38.47 -5.34
CA PRO A 96 -21.29 38.56 -6.26
C PRO A 96 -20.01 38.98 -5.52
N GLY A 97 -18.90 38.30 -5.80
CA GLY A 97 -17.61 38.54 -5.15
C GLY A 97 -17.42 37.81 -3.82
N VAL A 98 -18.42 37.05 -3.37
CA VAL A 98 -18.23 36.07 -2.30
C VAL A 98 -17.78 34.75 -2.92
N LEU A 99 -16.69 34.22 -2.39
CA LEU A 99 -16.11 32.95 -2.82
C LEU A 99 -16.43 31.90 -1.75
N LEU A 100 -17.03 30.79 -2.18
CA LEU A 100 -17.39 29.69 -1.30
C LEU A 100 -16.13 29.07 -0.67
N PRO A 101 -16.21 28.53 0.56
CA PRO A 101 -15.06 27.92 1.23
C PRO A 101 -14.37 26.82 0.41
N GLU A 102 -15.14 26.08 -0.37
CA GLU A 102 -14.69 25.00 -1.25
C GLU A 102 -13.80 25.52 -2.38
N ASP A 103 -14.03 26.76 -2.83
CA ASP A 103 -13.31 27.36 -3.94
C ASP A 103 -12.09 28.16 -3.51
N ARG A 104 -11.79 28.23 -2.21
CA ARG A 104 -10.60 28.92 -1.67
C ARG A 104 -9.30 28.60 -2.41
N PRO A 105 -9.03 27.35 -2.85
CA PRO A 105 -7.83 27.04 -3.64
C PRO A 105 -7.76 27.81 -4.97
N HIS A 106 -8.91 28.17 -5.54
CA HIS A 106 -9.04 28.92 -6.79
C HIS A 106 -9.00 30.45 -6.59
N ALA A 107 -8.94 30.94 -5.34
CA ALA A 107 -8.91 32.37 -5.05
C ALA A 107 -7.59 33.04 -5.42
N ALA A 108 -6.48 32.27 -5.41
CA ALA A 108 -5.21 32.76 -5.91
C ALA A 108 -5.21 32.69 -7.44
N PRO A 109 -4.73 33.74 -8.14
CA PRO A 109 -4.51 33.65 -9.58
C PRO A 109 -3.60 32.45 -9.85
N LEU A 110 -4.08 31.50 -10.65
CA LEU A 110 -3.33 30.34 -11.18
C LEU A 110 -2.26 30.79 -12.19
N ALA A 111 -1.60 31.91 -11.91
CA ALA A 111 -0.52 32.46 -12.69
C ALA A 111 0.67 31.51 -12.56
N ASN A 112 0.79 30.62 -13.55
CA ASN A 112 1.86 29.63 -13.80
C ASN A 112 1.55 28.17 -13.42
N ASP A 113 0.28 27.77 -13.27
CA ASP A 113 -0.08 26.39 -12.91
C ASP A 113 0.53 25.33 -13.82
N ALA A 114 0.45 25.47 -15.15
CA ALA A 114 0.92 24.41 -16.03
C ALA A 114 2.44 24.17 -15.95
N ASP A 115 3.25 25.20 -15.66
CA ASP A 115 4.70 25.06 -15.51
C ASP A 115 5.08 24.62 -14.10
N GLU A 116 4.41 25.17 -13.08
CA GLU A 116 4.56 24.78 -11.68
C GLU A 116 4.14 23.30 -11.47
N GLU A 117 3.00 22.89 -12.02
CA GLU A 117 2.52 21.50 -12.00
C GLU A 117 3.49 20.57 -12.73
N ARG A 118 3.98 20.94 -13.92
CA ARG A 118 4.98 20.14 -14.64
C ARG A 118 6.26 19.99 -13.83
N ARG A 119 6.74 21.07 -13.21
CA ARG A 119 7.91 21.05 -12.32
C ARG A 119 7.70 20.18 -11.09
N LEU A 120 6.55 20.29 -10.43
CA LEU A 120 6.19 19.49 -9.27
C LEU A 120 6.10 18.00 -9.64
N ASN A 121 5.44 17.67 -10.75
CA ASN A 121 5.35 16.31 -11.27
C ASN A 121 6.72 15.72 -11.61
N ALA A 122 7.59 16.49 -12.26
CA ALA A 122 8.96 16.06 -12.57
C ALA A 122 9.77 15.78 -11.29
N LYS A 123 9.72 16.70 -10.31
CA LYS A 123 10.38 16.53 -9.01
C LYS A 123 9.84 15.31 -8.26
N LEU A 124 8.54 15.05 -8.33
CA LEU A 124 7.90 13.91 -7.69
C LEU A 124 8.32 12.58 -8.34
N ALA A 125 8.46 12.55 -9.67
CA ALA A 125 9.01 11.40 -10.39
C ALA A 125 10.48 11.14 -10.04
N GLU A 126 11.29 12.19 -9.95
CA GLU A 126 12.70 12.11 -9.52
C GLU A 126 12.81 11.53 -8.10
N LEU A 127 12.05 12.08 -7.14
CA LEU A 127 12.05 11.61 -5.76
C LEU A 127 11.60 10.15 -5.64
N ARG A 128 10.58 9.73 -6.39
CA ARG A 128 10.16 8.32 -6.44
C ARG A 128 11.25 7.41 -7.02
N SER A 129 11.97 7.86 -8.03
CA SER A 129 13.09 7.11 -8.61
C SER A 129 14.21 6.92 -7.59
N ARG A 130 14.63 8.03 -6.96
CA ARG A 130 15.66 8.03 -5.93
C ARG A 130 15.28 7.16 -4.73
N HIS A 131 14.05 7.27 -4.26
CA HIS A 131 13.57 6.42 -3.16
C HIS A 131 13.65 4.93 -3.50
N ARG A 132 13.29 4.53 -4.72
CA ARG A 132 13.45 3.13 -5.16
C ARG A 132 14.90 2.68 -5.20
N GLN A 133 15.82 3.54 -5.64
CA GLN A 133 17.25 3.24 -5.62
C GLN A 133 17.77 3.09 -4.19
N GLU A 134 17.38 3.99 -3.29
CA GLU A 134 17.75 3.93 -1.87
C GLU A 134 17.22 2.64 -1.22
N MET A 135 15.99 2.23 -1.52
CA MET A 135 15.44 0.95 -1.06
C MET A 135 16.23 -0.26 -1.60
N ALA A 136 16.65 -0.22 -2.86
CA ALA A 136 17.46 -1.30 -3.45
C ALA A 136 18.86 -1.38 -2.82
N ILE A 137 19.49 -0.24 -2.58
CA ILE A 137 20.79 -0.16 -1.89
C ILE A 137 20.65 -0.67 -0.46
N GLN A 138 19.58 -0.28 0.25
CA GLN A 138 19.31 -0.78 1.59
C GLN A 138 19.19 -2.30 1.63
N ALA A 139 18.48 -2.90 0.68
CA ALA A 139 18.35 -4.35 0.57
C ALA A 139 19.70 -5.04 0.30
N LEU A 140 20.52 -4.46 -0.59
CA LEU A 140 21.87 -4.97 -0.87
C LEU A 140 22.76 -4.93 0.39
N LEU A 141 22.77 -3.80 1.10
CA LEU A 141 23.55 -3.64 2.32
C LEU A 141 23.11 -4.60 3.42
N GLN A 142 21.81 -4.89 3.52
CA GLN A 142 21.30 -5.89 4.46
C GLN A 142 21.79 -7.30 4.11
N ALA A 143 21.74 -7.68 2.83
CA ALA A 143 22.25 -8.97 2.38
C ALA A 143 23.76 -9.13 2.61
N GLU A 144 24.55 -8.09 2.33
CA GLU A 144 25.99 -8.10 2.59
C GLU A 144 26.31 -8.22 4.08
N LEU A 145 25.53 -7.56 4.94
CA LEU A 145 25.67 -7.66 6.40
C LEU A 145 25.39 -9.09 6.89
N GLU A 146 24.37 -9.76 6.33
CA GLU A 146 24.08 -11.16 6.62
C GLU A 146 25.21 -12.10 6.17
N GLU A 147 25.77 -11.90 4.97
CA GLU A 147 26.90 -12.68 4.48
C GLU A 147 28.15 -12.50 5.36
N GLN A 148 28.45 -11.26 5.75
CA GLN A 148 29.57 -10.97 6.67
C GLN A 148 29.38 -11.64 8.03
N ARG A 149 28.16 -11.66 8.57
CA ARG A 149 27.85 -12.39 9.82
C ARG A 149 28.12 -13.89 9.67
N ALA A 150 27.64 -14.50 8.58
CA ALA A 150 27.86 -15.92 8.33
C ALA A 150 29.37 -16.25 8.18
N ALA A 151 30.13 -15.39 7.50
CA ALA A 151 31.58 -15.55 7.36
C ALA A 151 32.31 -15.45 8.70
N LEU A 152 31.91 -14.50 9.57
CA LEU A 152 32.45 -14.38 10.93
C LEU A 152 32.16 -15.63 11.77
N GLU A 153 30.93 -16.14 11.75
CA GLU A 153 30.57 -17.37 12.45
C GLU A 153 31.40 -18.57 11.96
N ALA A 154 31.61 -18.69 10.65
CA ALA A 154 32.46 -19.73 10.08
C ALA A 154 33.92 -19.60 10.55
N LEU A 155 34.46 -18.38 10.59
CA LEU A 155 35.82 -18.12 11.09
C LEU A 155 35.94 -18.50 12.57
N GLU A 156 34.99 -18.11 13.43
CA GLU A 156 34.98 -18.51 14.84
C GLU A 156 34.96 -20.03 15.02
N VAL A 157 34.17 -20.75 14.20
CA VAL A 157 34.15 -22.22 14.22
C VAL A 157 35.51 -22.79 13.83
N THR A 158 36.15 -22.24 12.78
CA THR A 158 37.49 -22.69 12.38
C THR A 158 38.55 -22.40 13.45
N GLU A 159 38.48 -21.25 14.11
CA GLU A 159 39.38 -20.89 15.21
C GLU A 159 39.22 -21.86 16.39
N ARG A 160 37.97 -22.14 16.81
CA ARG A 160 37.67 -23.13 17.86
C ARG A 160 38.22 -24.51 17.50
N ARG A 161 38.03 -24.96 16.25
CA ARG A 161 38.57 -26.24 15.77
C ARG A 161 40.09 -26.29 15.79
N LEU A 162 40.75 -25.20 15.38
CA LEU A 162 42.20 -25.09 15.43
C LEU A 162 42.71 -25.14 16.89
N ASP A 163 42.02 -24.47 17.80
CA ASP A 163 42.37 -24.49 19.21
C ASP A 163 42.13 -25.85 19.85
N ASP A 164 41.04 -26.54 19.53
CA ASP A 164 40.79 -27.91 19.96
C ASP A 164 41.85 -28.87 19.40
N LEU A 165 42.24 -28.72 18.13
CA LEU A 165 43.34 -29.48 17.54
C LEU A 165 44.65 -29.22 18.29
N LYS A 166 45.00 -27.96 18.59
CA LYS A 166 46.18 -27.60 19.40
C LYS A 166 46.10 -28.24 20.80
N ARG A 167 44.91 -28.29 21.44
CA ARG A 167 44.72 -28.93 22.76
C ARG A 167 44.95 -30.44 22.69
N VAL A 168 44.32 -31.13 21.74
CA VAL A 168 44.50 -32.58 21.53
C VAL A 168 45.97 -32.89 21.24
N TRP A 169 46.63 -32.06 20.43
CA TRP A 169 48.04 -32.24 20.08
C TRP A 169 48.97 -32.05 21.30
N ARG A 170 48.73 -31.03 22.13
CA ARG A 170 49.42 -30.85 23.42
C ARG A 170 49.18 -32.02 24.38
N GLY A 171 47.98 -32.59 24.39
CA GLY A 171 47.61 -33.71 25.28
C GLY A 171 48.13 -35.08 24.86
N SER A 172 48.45 -35.29 23.58
CA SER A 172 48.87 -36.59 23.02
C SER A 172 50.38 -36.71 22.75
N VAL A 173 51.05 -35.64 22.33
CA VAL A 173 52.48 -35.67 21.92
C VAL A 173 53.38 -34.82 22.83
N GLY A 174 52.82 -34.22 23.89
CA GLY A 174 53.55 -33.27 24.72
C GLY A 174 53.79 -31.94 24.01
N THR A 175 54.24 -30.93 24.75
CA THR A 175 54.27 -29.52 24.35
C THR A 175 55.20 -29.16 23.20
N ASP A 176 56.02 -30.08 22.69
CA ASP A 176 57.09 -29.77 21.74
C ASP A 176 57.16 -30.73 20.56
N ALA A 177 56.04 -30.97 19.92
CA ALA A 177 55.97 -31.93 18.82
C ALA A 177 56.80 -31.57 17.56
N PRO A 178 57.12 -30.30 17.20
CA PRO A 178 58.14 -30.02 16.20
C PRO A 178 59.53 -30.52 16.62
N GLN A 179 59.86 -30.45 17.92
CA GLN A 179 61.11 -30.98 18.45
C GLN A 179 61.08 -32.51 18.58
N ALA A 180 59.96 -33.11 18.98
CA ALA A 180 59.78 -34.55 19.01
C ALA A 180 59.89 -35.18 17.61
N PHE A 181 59.29 -34.53 16.59
CA PHE A 181 59.39 -34.98 15.21
C PHE A 181 60.81 -34.82 14.66
N ARG A 182 61.50 -33.71 14.96
CA ARG A 182 62.92 -33.52 14.62
C ARG A 182 63.82 -34.55 15.31
N PHE A 183 63.57 -34.84 16.58
CA PHE A 183 64.32 -35.84 17.34
C PHE A 183 64.12 -37.25 16.77
N ALA A 184 62.89 -37.62 16.45
CA ALA A 184 62.57 -38.89 15.78
C ALA A 184 63.26 -38.98 14.41
N LEU A 185 63.26 -37.90 13.62
CA LEU A 185 63.97 -37.84 12.34
C LEU A 185 65.48 -38.01 12.50
N GLN A 186 66.09 -37.32 13.46
CA GLN A 186 67.51 -37.43 13.76
C GLN A 186 67.89 -38.84 14.22
N HIS A 187 67.05 -39.46 15.05
CA HIS A 187 67.26 -40.84 15.47
C HIS A 187 67.11 -41.84 14.32
N ALA A 188 66.13 -41.67 13.44
CA ALA A 188 65.97 -42.48 12.24
C ALA A 188 67.16 -42.34 11.27
N GLN A 189 67.70 -41.13 11.12
CA GLN A 189 68.90 -40.86 10.33
C GLN A 189 70.14 -41.56 10.91
N ARG A 190 70.36 -41.45 12.22
CA ARG A 190 71.45 -42.18 12.90
C ARG A 190 71.28 -43.70 12.81
N LEU A 191 70.04 -44.20 12.86
CA LEU A 191 69.74 -45.62 12.68
C LEU A 191 70.06 -46.08 11.25
N ARG A 192 69.74 -45.27 10.23
CA ARG A 192 70.08 -45.53 8.84
C ARG A 192 71.60 -45.53 8.60
N GLU A 193 72.33 -44.61 9.22
CA GLU A 193 73.80 -44.56 9.15
C GLU A 193 74.45 -45.78 9.83
N ARG A 194 73.95 -46.20 11.00
CA ARG A 194 74.45 -47.41 11.70
C ARG A 194 74.06 -48.71 11.00
N ALA A 195 72.86 -48.78 10.42
CA ALA A 195 72.45 -49.90 9.57
C ALA A 195 73.30 -49.98 8.28
N GLY A 196 73.65 -48.82 7.71
CA GLY A 196 74.61 -48.73 6.60
C GLY A 196 76.01 -49.17 7.00
N ALA A 197 76.50 -48.79 8.18
CA ALA A 197 77.79 -49.23 8.71
C ALA A 197 77.85 -50.74 9.01
N LEU A 198 76.73 -51.34 9.45
CA LEU A 198 76.58 -52.80 9.60
C LEU A 198 76.53 -53.52 8.24
N HIS A 199 76.11 -52.85 7.17
CA HIS A 199 76.20 -53.37 5.80
C HIS A 199 77.62 -53.27 5.24
N VAL A 200 78.38 -52.23 5.62
CA VAL A 200 79.78 -52.03 5.21
C VAL A 200 80.77 -52.92 5.98
N GLN A 201 80.45 -53.36 7.20
CA GLN A 201 81.28 -54.32 7.96
C GLN A 201 81.09 -55.79 7.54
N ARG A 202 80.21 -56.09 6.57
CA ARG A 202 79.95 -57.45 6.07
C ARG A 202 80.44 -57.69 4.63
N SER A 203 81.65 -57.26 4.27
CA SER A 203 82.53 -57.85 3.21
C SER A 203 83.75 -56.95 2.93
N PRO A 204 84.95 -57.48 2.57
CA PRO A 204 85.18 -58.73 1.81
C PRO A 204 86.36 -59.64 2.27
N ALA A 205 86.25 -60.94 1.96
CA ALA A 205 87.29 -61.92 1.56
C ALA A 205 86.67 -63.33 1.74
N GLN A 206 86.59 -64.26 0.79
CA GLN A 206 87.33 -64.46 -0.47
C GLN A 206 86.51 -65.45 -1.34
N GLU A 207 86.45 -65.19 -2.64
CA GLU A 207 86.25 -66.18 -3.71
C GLU A 207 87.45 -67.17 -3.75
N PRO A 208 87.36 -68.40 -4.30
CA PRO A 208 87.21 -68.54 -5.76
C PRO A 208 86.60 -69.84 -6.36
N ALA A 209 86.27 -69.68 -7.66
CA ALA A 209 86.43 -70.58 -8.81
C ALA A 209 85.44 -71.73 -9.12
N VAL A 210 84.58 -71.44 -10.12
CA VAL A 210 84.30 -72.17 -11.38
C VAL A 210 83.93 -73.67 -11.34
N SER A 211 82.70 -74.00 -11.77
CA SER A 211 82.41 -74.77 -13.00
C SER A 211 80.89 -74.85 -13.27
N THR A 212 80.51 -74.55 -14.53
CA THR A 212 79.43 -75.12 -15.40
C THR A 212 78.18 -75.73 -14.74
N GLU A 213 76.94 -75.50 -15.19
CA GLU A 213 76.42 -75.79 -16.53
C GLU A 213 74.90 -75.51 -16.57
N GLY A 214 74.37 -74.98 -17.70
CA GLY A 214 72.96 -75.06 -18.13
C GLY A 214 71.91 -74.25 -17.33
N ALA A 215 70.83 -73.72 -17.89
CA ALA A 215 70.31 -73.66 -19.25
C ALA A 215 69.10 -72.69 -19.22
N ALA A 216 68.72 -72.20 -20.42
CA ALA A 216 67.42 -71.64 -20.78
C ALA A 216 67.06 -70.22 -20.29
N ALA A 217 67.53 -69.24 -21.09
CA ALA A 217 66.73 -68.41 -22.01
C ALA A 217 65.23 -68.09 -21.70
N PRO A 218 64.76 -66.90 -22.16
CA PRO A 218 63.70 -66.05 -21.59
C PRO A 218 62.40 -66.19 -22.45
N PRO A 219 61.47 -65.21 -22.68
CA PRO A 219 61.26 -63.82 -22.22
C PRO A 219 59.72 -63.50 -22.02
N PRO A 220 59.14 -62.35 -22.42
CA PRO A 220 59.15 -60.98 -21.87
C PRO A 220 57.70 -60.48 -21.56
N PRO A 221 57.28 -59.22 -21.82
CA PRO A 221 56.81 -58.25 -20.84
C PRO A 221 55.32 -57.89 -21.05
N ALA A 222 54.90 -56.72 -20.52
CA ALA A 222 53.62 -56.00 -20.67
C ALA A 222 52.87 -55.96 -19.32
N GLU A 223 52.43 -54.83 -18.78
CA GLU A 223 52.12 -53.49 -19.33
C GLU A 223 52.49 -52.38 -18.33
#